data_AF-A0AAV4K9A0-F1
#
_entry.id   AF-A0AAV4K9A0-F1
#
_cell.length_a   1.000
_cell.length_b   1.000
_cell.length_c   1.000
_cell.angle_alpha   90.00
_cell.angle_beta   90.00
_cell.angle_gamma   90.00
#
_symmetry.space_group_name_H-M   'P 1'
#
loop_
_entity.id
_entity.type
_entity.pdbx_description
1 polymer ?
#
loop_
_entity_poly.entity_id
_entity_poly.type
_entity_poly.pdbx_seq_one_letter_code
_entity_poly.pdbx_strand_id
1 'polypeptide(L)'
;MTVAATSAPPVRNAAYRELMRQKNSFMISMTIAFMVLFFLLPLLAGFNKPLMATKVFGNVNFGYVLAFLEFIMGWVMAQIYVARARTFDRLALEAQQ
;
A
#
# COMPACT_ATOMS: atom_id res chain seq x y z
N MET A 1 8.15 -47.55 25.77
CA MET A 1 6.97 -46.92 26.40
C MET A 1 7.18 -45.41 26.36
N THR A 2 6.35 -44.71 25.58
CA THR A 2 5.75 -43.38 25.85
C THR A 2 6.68 -42.25 26.32
N VAL A 3 6.72 -41.06 25.71
CA VAL A 3 5.59 -40.17 25.46
C VAL A 3 5.90 -39.25 24.27
N ALA A 4 4.92 -39.13 23.37
CA ALA A 4 4.88 -38.10 22.33
C ALA A 4 4.88 -36.71 22.96
N ALA A 5 5.98 -35.97 22.86
CA ALA A 5 6.03 -34.56 23.23
C ALA A 5 5.34 -33.74 22.13
N THR A 6 4.03 -33.54 22.32
CA THR A 6 3.23 -32.37 21.96
C THR A 6 3.77 -31.50 20.82
N SER A 7 3.26 -31.74 19.62
CA SER A 7 3.38 -30.85 18.46
C SER A 7 2.52 -29.58 18.65
N ALA A 8 2.98 -28.63 19.46
CA ALA A 8 2.47 -27.26 19.40
C ALA A 8 3.25 -26.51 18.30
N PRO A 9 2.61 -26.06 17.20
CA PRO A 9 3.32 -25.31 16.18
C PRO A 9 3.90 -24.02 16.79
N PRO A 10 5.11 -23.61 16.40
CA PRO A 10 5.78 -22.46 17.00
C PRO A 10 4.92 -21.20 16.84
N VAL A 11 4.54 -20.61 17.97
CA VAL A 11 3.74 -19.37 18.13
C VAL A 11 4.29 -18.20 17.31
N ARG A 12 5.56 -18.28 16.90
CA ARG A 12 6.26 -17.39 15.95
C ARG A 12 5.45 -17.10 14.69
N ASN A 13 4.74 -18.08 14.15
CA ASN A 13 4.05 -17.96 12.86
C ASN A 13 2.66 -17.30 12.97
N ALA A 14 2.08 -17.22 14.17
CA ALA A 14 0.77 -16.59 14.41
C ALA A 14 0.92 -15.10 14.73
N ALA A 15 1.84 -14.75 15.64
CA ALA A 15 2.15 -13.36 15.97
C ALA A 15 2.76 -12.60 14.78
N TYR A 16 3.60 -13.27 13.98
CA TYR A 16 4.13 -12.73 12.74
C TYR A 16 3.02 -12.48 11.70
N ARG A 17 2.05 -13.41 11.55
CA ARG A 17 0.90 -13.21 10.66
C ARG A 17 0.01 -12.06 11.08
N GLU A 18 -0.23 -11.89 12.38
CA GLU A 18 -1.08 -10.82 12.90
C GLU A 18 -0.44 -9.43 12.66
N LEU A 19 0.87 -9.32 12.90
CA LEU A 19 1.63 -8.11 12.59
C LEU A 19 1.67 -7.83 11.08
N MET A 20 1.79 -8.88 10.26
CA MET A 20 1.75 -8.78 8.80
C MET A 20 0.35 -8.39 8.28
N ARG A 21 -0.72 -8.87 8.92
CA ARG A 21 -2.13 -8.62 8.54
C ARG A 21 -2.54 -7.18 8.81
N GLN A 22 -2.14 -6.61 9.96
CA GLN A 22 -2.36 -5.18 10.23
C GLN A 22 -1.66 -4.29 9.19
N LYS A 23 -0.44 -4.68 8.77
CA LYS A 23 0.34 -3.92 7.79
C LYS A 23 -0.14 -4.09 6.35
N ASN A 24 -0.73 -5.25 5.99
CA ASN A 24 -1.26 -5.50 4.64
C ASN A 24 -2.58 -4.77 4.38
N SER A 25 -3.39 -4.54 5.42
CA SER A 25 -4.62 -3.75 5.31
C SER A 25 -4.34 -2.33 4.81
N PHE A 26 -3.24 -1.73 5.27
CA PHE A 26 -2.82 -0.40 4.80
C PHE A 26 -2.43 -0.41 3.31
N MET A 27 -1.74 -1.46 2.83
CA MET A 27 -1.44 -1.62 1.40
C MET A 27 -2.71 -1.75 0.56
N ILE A 28 -3.67 -2.57 1.01
CA ILE A 28 -4.94 -2.76 0.30
C ILE A 28 -5.74 -1.45 0.25
N SER A 29 -5.82 -0.73 1.38
CA SER A 29 -6.45 0.58 1.44
C SER A 29 -5.80 1.57 0.47
N MET A 30 -4.46 1.58 0.38
CA MET A 30 -3.74 2.44 -0.56
C MET A 30 -3.97 2.07 -2.02
N THR A 31 -4.03 0.78 -2.35
CA THR A 31 -4.37 0.31 -3.71
C THR A 31 -5.78 0.73 -4.11
N ILE A 32 -6.75 0.63 -3.19
CA ILE A 32 -8.12 1.09 -3.44
C ILE A 32 -8.13 2.61 -3.64
N ALA A 33 -7.41 3.37 -2.80
CA ALA A 33 -7.30 4.81 -2.96
C ALA A 33 -6.69 5.19 -4.32
N PHE A 34 -5.65 4.48 -4.76
CA PHE A 34 -5.07 4.65 -6.09
C PHE A 34 -6.08 4.36 -7.20
N MET A 35 -6.80 3.25 -7.14
CA MET A 35 -7.84 2.94 -8.14
C MET A 35 -8.91 4.04 -8.18
N VAL A 36 -9.37 4.50 -7.01
CA VAL A 36 -10.38 5.56 -6.93
C VAL A 36 -9.85 6.83 -7.59
N LEU A 37 -8.64 7.29 -7.24
CA LEU A 37 -8.04 8.50 -7.82
C LEU A 37 -7.79 8.37 -9.33
N PHE A 38 -7.26 7.23 -9.76
CA PHE A 38 -6.97 6.92 -11.15
C PHE A 38 -8.24 6.97 -12.02
N PHE A 39 -9.38 6.50 -11.51
CA PHE A 39 -10.66 6.64 -12.21
C PHE A 39 -11.30 8.01 -12.00
N LEU A 40 -11.07 8.67 -10.87
CA LEU A 40 -11.59 9.99 -10.55
C LEU A 40 -11.11 11.02 -11.56
N LEU A 41 -9.85 10.98 -11.98
CA LEU A 41 -9.28 11.92 -12.94
C LEU A 41 -10.00 11.89 -14.30
N PRO A 42 -10.12 10.75 -15.02
CA PRO A 42 -10.89 10.67 -16.26
C PRO A 42 -12.39 10.87 -16.06
N LEU A 43 -12.98 10.46 -14.92
CA LEU A 43 -14.39 10.77 -14.62
C LEU A 43 -14.61 12.27 -14.54
N LEU A 44 -13.81 12.99 -13.76
CA LEU A 44 -13.94 14.44 -13.59
C LEU A 44 -13.59 15.17 -14.89
N ALA A 45 -12.60 14.70 -15.65
CA ALA A 45 -12.25 15.26 -16.95
C ALA A 45 -13.39 15.12 -17.97
N GLY A 46 -14.11 13.99 -17.95
CA GLY A 46 -15.22 13.71 -18.85
C GLY A 46 -16.53 14.39 -18.46
N PHE A 47 -16.91 14.30 -17.19
CA PHE A 47 -18.22 14.76 -16.69
C PHE A 47 -18.22 16.17 -16.13
N ASN A 48 -17.10 16.67 -15.59
CA ASN A 48 -17.06 17.95 -14.90
C ASN A 48 -15.81 18.78 -15.24
N LYS A 49 -15.67 19.08 -16.54
CA LYS A 49 -14.65 19.99 -17.09
C LYS A 49 -14.52 21.33 -16.35
N PRO A 50 -15.61 21.98 -15.88
CA PRO A 50 -15.49 23.22 -15.12
C PRO A 50 -14.67 23.06 -13.83
N LEU A 51 -14.85 21.95 -13.12
CA LEU A 51 -14.15 21.67 -11.86
C LEU A 51 -12.66 21.39 -12.10
N MET A 52 -12.31 20.71 -13.19
CA MET A 52 -10.92 20.55 -13.62
C MET A 52 -10.27 21.86 -14.07
N ALA A 53 -11.04 22.77 -14.65
CA ALA A 53 -10.56 24.09 -15.07
C ALA A 53 -10.48 25.09 -13.90
N THR A 54 -11.05 24.77 -12.74
CA THR A 54 -10.95 25.58 -11.52
C THR A 54 -9.48 25.74 -11.15
N LYS A 55 -9.02 26.99 -11.17
CA LYS A 55 -7.67 27.38 -10.76
C LYS A 55 -7.59 27.32 -9.24
N VAL A 56 -6.62 26.56 -8.73
CA VAL A 56 -6.33 26.44 -7.29
C VAL A 56 -5.28 27.47 -6.88
N PHE A 57 -4.21 27.59 -7.67
CA PHE A 57 -3.14 28.56 -7.41
C PHE A 57 -2.48 29.01 -8.72
N GLY A 58 -2.57 30.31 -9.04
CA GLY A 58 -2.04 30.83 -10.31
C GLY A 58 -2.61 30.10 -11.53
N ASN A 59 -1.74 29.50 -12.35
CA ASN A 59 -2.12 28.68 -13.51
C ASN A 59 -2.30 27.18 -13.18
N VAL A 60 -2.15 26.78 -11.91
CA VAL A 60 -2.38 25.40 -11.47
C VAL A 60 -3.88 25.19 -11.24
N ASN A 61 -4.46 24.30 -12.03
CA ASN A 61 -5.85 23.88 -11.94
C ASN A 61 -5.99 22.60 -11.08
N PHE A 62 -7.24 22.25 -10.77
CA PHE A 62 -7.55 21.09 -9.95
C PHE A 62 -7.08 19.77 -10.59
N GLY A 63 -7.07 19.69 -11.92
CA GLY A 63 -6.52 18.56 -12.66
C GLY A 63 -5.02 18.35 -12.42
N TYR A 64 -4.23 19.43 -12.39
CA TYR A 64 -2.80 19.35 -12.08
C TYR A 64 -2.54 18.87 -10.64
N VAL A 65 -3.36 19.30 -9.68
CA VAL A 65 -3.23 18.85 -8.28
C VAL A 65 -3.48 17.34 -8.18
N LEU A 66 -4.55 16.86 -8.82
CA LEU A 66 -4.86 15.42 -8.88
C LEU A 66 -3.73 14.63 -9.54
N ALA A 67 -3.24 15.09 -10.69
CA ALA A 67 -2.14 14.43 -11.39
C ALA A 67 -0.85 14.37 -10.55
N PHE A 68 -0.50 15.45 -9.84
CA PHE A 68 0.67 15.46 -8.96
C PHE A 68 0.51 14.51 -7.77
N LEU A 69 -0.70 14.40 -7.23
CA LEU A 69 -1.02 13.50 -6.13
C LEU A 69 -0.87 12.03 -6.55
N GLU A 70 -1.22 11.68 -7.78
CA GLU A 70 -0.97 10.34 -8.34
C GLU A 70 0.54 10.00 -8.39
N PHE A 71 1.39 10.96 -8.79
CA PHE A 71 2.84 10.78 -8.78
C PHE A 71 3.40 10.51 -7.37
N ILE A 72 2.99 11.32 -6.40
CA ILE A 72 3.43 11.16 -5.00
C ILE A 72 2.98 9.80 -4.46
N MET A 73 1.75 9.37 -4.76
CA MET A 73 1.25 8.06 -4.37
C MET A 73 2.08 6.91 -4.93
N GLY A 74 2.53 7.00 -6.18
CA GLY A 74 3.42 6.02 -6.79
C GLY A 74 4.75 5.87 -6.02
N TRP A 75 5.36 6.99 -5.63
CA TRP A 75 6.56 6.95 -4.80
C TRP A 75 6.31 6.37 -3.40
N VAL A 76 5.19 6.70 -2.77
CA VAL A 76 4.80 6.13 -1.47
C VAL A 76 4.65 4.61 -1.58
N MET A 77 4.00 4.12 -2.64
CA MET A 77 3.88 2.69 -2.95
C MET A 77 5.25 2.02 -3.11
N ALA A 78 6.16 2.63 -3.90
CA ALA A 78 7.50 2.11 -4.11
C ALA A 78 8.32 2.04 -2.81
N GLN A 79 8.28 3.11 -1.99
CA GLN A 79 8.98 3.14 -0.69
C GLN A 79 8.44 2.05 0.25
N ILE A 80 7.13 1.86 0.30
CA ILE A 80 6.49 0.82 1.12
C ILE A 80 6.86 -0.57 0.63
N TYR A 81 6.84 -0.81 -0.68
CA TYR A 81 7.26 -2.08 -1.28
C TYR A 81 8.72 -2.41 -0.91
N VAL A 82 9.64 -1.45 -1.07
CA VAL A 82 11.05 -1.64 -0.70
C VAL A 82 11.21 -1.91 0.79
N ALA A 83 10.49 -1.20 1.66
CA ALA A 83 10.49 -1.46 3.10
C ALA A 83 9.96 -2.88 3.43
N ARG A 84 9.01 -3.38 2.65
CA ARG A 84 8.45 -4.73 2.81
C ARG A 84 9.41 -5.81 2.31
N ALA A 85 10.04 -5.63 1.16
CA ALA A 85 11.03 -6.57 0.60
C ALA A 85 12.19 -6.83 1.59
N ARG A 86 12.73 -5.77 2.21
CA ARG A 86 13.76 -5.88 3.26
C ARG A 86 13.33 -6.71 4.47
N THR A 87 12.03 -6.80 4.75
CA THR A 87 11.51 -7.61 5.85
C THR A 87 11.53 -9.10 5.51
N PHE A 88 11.26 -9.44 4.25
CA PHE A 88 11.32 -10.82 3.76
C PHE A 88 12.77 -11.32 3.70
N ASP A 89 13.71 -10.49 3.25
CA ASP A 89 15.14 -10.82 3.26
C ASP A 89 15.65 -11.13 4.68
N ARG A 90 15.16 -10.39 5.69
CA ARG A 90 15.52 -10.62 7.11
C ARG A 90 15.08 -12.00 7.63
N LEU A 91 13.94 -12.51 7.15
CA LEU A 91 13.41 -13.81 7.56
C LEU A 91 14.01 -14.97 6.78
N ALA A 92 14.38 -14.74 5.52
CA ALA A 92 15.16 -15.70 4.75
C ALA A 92 16.52 -15.96 5.42
N LEU A 93 17.14 -14.92 5.99
CA LEU A 93 18.40 -15.04 6.75
C LEU A 93 18.24 -15.79 8.09
N GLU A 94 17.17 -15.54 8.86
CA GLU A 94 16.89 -16.25 10.12
C GLU A 94 16.52 -17.73 9.91
N ALA A 95 16.01 -18.12 8.73
CA ALA A 95 15.67 -19.51 8.41
C ALA A 95 16.88 -20.38 8.01
N GLN A 96 18.05 -19.76 7.79
CA GLN A 96 19.30 -20.48 7.49
C GLN A 96 20.19 -20.73 8.72
N GLN A 97 19.77 -20.32 9.92
CA GLN A 97 20.47 -20.58 11.19
C GLN A 97 19.70 -21.61 12.04
#